data_AF-A0A1F6BUL7-F1
#
_entry.id   AF-A0A1F6BUL7-F1
#
_cell.length_a   1.000
_cell.length_b   1.000
_cell.length_c   1.000
_cell.angle_alpha   90.00
_cell.angle_beta   90.00
_cell.angle_gamma   90.00
#
_symmetry.space_group_name_H-M   'P 1'
#
loop_
_entity.id
_entity.type
_entity.pdbx_description
1 polymer ?
#
loop_
_entity_poly.entity_id
_entity_poly.type
_entity_poly.pdbx_seq_one_letter_code
_entity_poly.pdbx_strand_id
1 'polypeptide(L)' 'MVMITITLLEHTSKGGPLVAIPQKEYEELLRLKERFLWEEEDTDEAVRVFRAEKKQGILKTARSFKSIVGK' A
#
# COMPACT_ATOMS: atom_id res chain seq x y z
N MET A 1 -22.83 -21.66 -16.99
CA MET A 1 -21.87 -20.66 -16.47
C MET A 1 -21.15 -21.32 -15.31
N VAL A 2 -19.85 -21.59 -15.43
CA VAL A 2 -19.08 -22.27 -14.37
C VAL A 2 -18.61 -21.22 -13.37
N MET A 3 -19.01 -21.34 -12.11
CA MET A 3 -18.57 -20.47 -11.03
C MET A 3 -17.33 -21.07 -10.41
N ILE A 4 -16.17 -20.44 -10.61
CA ILE A 4 -14.90 -20.87 -10.03
C ILE A 4 -14.74 -20.17 -8.67
N THR A 5 -14.60 -20.97 -7.62
CA THR A 5 -14.46 -20.51 -6.23
C THR A 5 -13.10 -20.90 -5.68
N ILE A 6 -12.43 -19.98 -4.98
CA ILE A 6 -11.18 -20.22 -4.28
C ILE A 6 -11.51 -20.49 -2.81
N THR A 7 -11.00 -21.60 -2.27
CA THR A 7 -11.23 -21.97 -0.87
C THR A 7 -10.04 -21.53 -0.03
N LEU A 8 -10.29 -20.67 0.96
CA LEU A 8 -9.28 -20.21 1.91
C LEU A 8 -9.64 -20.66 3.33
N LEU A 9 -8.63 -20.88 4.17
CA LEU A 9 -8.84 -21.09 5.60
C LEU A 9 -9.15 -19.75 6.25
N GLU A 10 -10.25 -19.66 7.01
CA GLU A 10 -10.62 -18.43 7.76
C GLU A 10 -9.52 -18.00 8.75
N HIS A 11 -8.71 -18.97 9.20
CA HIS A 11 -7.53 -18.74 10.03
C HIS A 11 -6.34 -19.55 9.50
N THR A 12 -5.21 -18.88 9.28
CA THR A 12 -3.93 -19.47 8.83
C THR A 12 -3.32 -20.46 9.83
N SER A 13 -3.96 -20.69 10.96
CA SER A 13 -3.51 -21.54 12.05
C SER A 13 -4.53 -22.65 12.33
N LYS A 14 -4.21 -23.87 11.88
CA LYS A 14 -4.72 -25.16 12.37
C LYS A 14 -6.25 -25.24 12.64
N GLY A 15 -7.02 -25.54 11.59
CA GLY A 15 -8.35 -26.18 11.74
C GLY A 15 -9.57 -25.25 11.75
N GLY A 16 -9.43 -23.99 11.34
CA GLY A 16 -10.58 -23.11 11.09
C GLY A 16 -11.44 -23.58 9.90
N PRO A 17 -12.69 -23.10 9.78
CA PRO A 17 -13.54 -23.46 8.66
C PRO A 17 -12.96 -22.95 7.34
N LEU A 18 -13.22 -23.71 6.29
CA LEU A 18 -12.87 -23.33 4.93
C LEU A 18 -13.96 -22.41 4.38
N VAL A 19 -13.57 -21.22 3.91
CA VAL A 19 -14.46 -20.25 3.29
C VAL A 19 -14.23 -20.29 1.78
N ALA A 20 -15.31 -20.49 1.03
CA ALA A 20 -15.29 -20.42 -0.43
C ALA A 20 -15.60 -18.99 -0.87
N ILE A 21 -14.68 -18.37 -1.60
CA ILE A 21 -14.81 -17.00 -2.12
C ILE A 21 -14.87 -17.07 -3.65
N PRO A 22 -15.73 -16.27 -4.31
CA PRO A 22 -15.71 -16.17 -5.77
C PRO A 22 -14.33 -15.71 -6.26
N GLN A 23 -13.80 -16.36 -7.30
CA GLN A 23 -12.46 -16.05 -7.82
C GLN A 23 -12.28 -14.55 -8.13
N LYS A 24 -13.29 -13.91 -8.71
CA LYS A 24 -13.22 -12.48 -9.07
C LYS A 24 -13.02 -11.58 -7.85
N GLU A 25 -13.74 -11.86 -6.77
CA GLU A 25 -13.63 -11.08 -5.53
C GLU A 25 -12.25 -11.26 -4.89
N TYR A 26 -11.71 -12.49 -4.94
CA TYR A 26 -10.35 -12.75 -4.47
C TYR A 26 -9.28 -12.01 -5.29
N GLU A 27 -9.40 -12.01 -6.63
CA GLU A 27 -8.47 -11.29 -7.51
C GLU A 27 -8.54 -9.77 -7.31
N GLU A 28 -9.73 -9.21 -7.09
CA GLU A 28 -9.89 -7.78 -6.77
C GLU A 28 -9.24 -7.41 -5.44
N LEU A 29 -9.44 -8.23 -4.40
CA LEU A 29 -8.77 -8.05 -3.10
C LEU A 29 -7.24 -8.16 -3.23
N LEU A 30 -6.74 -9.08 -4.04
CA LEU A 30 -5.30 -9.23 -4.27
C LEU A 30 -4.71 -7.99 -4.94
N ARG A 31 -5.37 -7.46 -5.97
CA ARG A 31 -4.94 -6.22 -6.65
C ARG A 31 -4.94 -5.02 -5.71
N LEU A 32 -5.95 -4.90 -4.84
CA LEU A 32 -5.99 -3.85 -3.82
C LEU A 32 -4.82 -3.97 -2.86
N LYS A 33 -4.55 -5.18 -2.35
CA LYS A 33 -3.42 -5.45 -1.45
C LYS A 33 -2.08 -5.11 -2.10
N GLU A 34 -1.86 -5.52 -3.34
CA GLU A 34 -0.64 -5.18 -4.08
C GLU A 34 -0.49 -3.66 -4.19
N ARG A 35 -1.56 -2.95 -4.59
CA ARG A 35 -1.54 -1.49 -4.67
C ARG A 35 -1.16 -0.82 -3.35
N PHE A 36 -1.75 -1.26 -2.24
CA PHE A 36 -1.40 -0.72 -0.92
C PHE A 36 0.06 -0.99 -0.55
N LEU A 37 0.59 -2.18 -0.88
CA LEU A 37 1.98 -2.51 -0.62
C LEU A 37 2.94 -1.59 -1.40
N TRP A 38 2.64 -1.32 -2.67
CA TRP A 38 3.38 -0.37 -3.49
C TRP A 38 3.29 1.06 -2.92
N GLU A 39 2.11 1.50 -2.48
CA GLU A 39 1.92 2.82 -1.86
C GLU A 39 2.69 2.96 -0.52
N GLU A 40 2.78 1.88 0.26
CA GLU A 40 3.60 1.82 1.49
C GLU A 40 5.10 1.91 1.18
N GLU A 41 5.60 1.15 0.21
CA GLU A 41 7.01 1.18 -0.20
C GLU A 41 7.43 2.57 -0.73
N ASP A 42 6.60 3.19 -1.58
CA ASP A 42 6.84 4.55 -2.09
C ASP A 42 6.88 5.58 -0.94
N THR A 43 5.99 5.43 0.04
CA THR A 43 5.94 6.32 1.21
C THR A 43 7.19 6.17 2.07
N ASP A 44 7.62 4.94 2.32
CA ASP A 44 8.83 4.65 3.08
C ASP A 44 10.09 5.19 2.39
N GLU A 45 10.17 5.06 1.06
CA GLU A 45 11.25 5.65 0.29
C GLU A 45 11.25 7.19 0.38
N ALA A 46 10.08 7.82 0.22
CA ALA A 46 9.96 9.28 0.34
C ALA A 46 10.40 9.78 1.73
N VAL A 47 10.03 9.07 2.80
CA VAL A 47 10.45 9.38 4.17
C VAL A 47 11.96 9.18 4.34
N ARG A 48 12.53 8.11 3.76
CA ARG A 48 13.97 7.83 3.81
C ARG A 48 14.77 8.94 3.14
N VAL A 49 14.38 9.35 1.93
CA VAL A 49 15.02 10.45 1.19
C VAL A 49 14.90 11.76 1.97
N PHE A 50 13.70 12.10 2.43
CA PHE A 50 13.46 13.31 3.23
C PHE A 50 14.37 13.37 4.47
N ARG A 51 14.48 12.27 5.22
CA ARG A 51 15.36 12.21 6.42
C ARG A 51 16.83 12.39 6.05
N ALA A 52 17.28 11.79 4.95
CA ALA A 52 18.66 11.91 4.48
C ALA A 52 18.99 13.36 4.09
N GLU A 53 18.14 14.00 3.27
CA GLU A 53 18.33 15.38 2.83
C GLU A 53 18.20 16.38 3.97
N LYS A 54 17.29 16.13 4.92
CA LYS A 54 17.17 16.94 6.15
C LYS A 54 18.45 16.88 6.97
N LYS A 55 19.03 15.69 7.16
CA LYS A 55 20.27 15.50 7.92
C LYS A 55 21.47 16.19 7.23
N GLN A 56 21.48 16.23 5.91
CA GLN A 56 22.52 16.89 5.11
C GLN A 56 22.31 18.41 4.98
N GLY A 57 21.21 18.96 5.49
CA GLY A 57 20.90 20.39 5.40
C GLY A 57 20.53 20.87 3.99
N ILE A 58 20.17 19.96 3.09
CA ILE A 58 19.83 20.25 1.69
C ILE A 58 18.41 20.84 1.59
N LEU A 59 17.50 20.40 2.48
CA LEU A 59 16.10 20.82 2.45
C LEU A 59 15.95 22.29 2.80
N LYS A 60 15.34 23.05 1.88
CA LYS A 60 14.94 24.44 2.10
C LYS A 60 13.58 24.48 2.79
N THR A 61 13.51 25.09 3.96
CA THR A 61 12.24 25.31 4.66
C THR A 61 11.50 26.49 4.02
N ALA A 62 10.38 26.22 3.35
CA ALA A 62 9.47 27.27 2.93
C ALA A 62 8.51 27.62 4.07
N ARG A 63 8.35 28.92 4.37
CA ARG A 63 7.38 29.40 5.37
C ARG A 63 5.93 29.33 4.89
N SER A 64 5.71 29.28 3.58
CA SER A 64 4.38 29.19 3.00
C SER A 64 4.44 28.61 1.59
N PHE A 65 3.32 28.05 1.11
CA PHE A 65 3.18 27.63 -0.29
C PHE A 65 3.39 28.79 -1.28
N LYS A 66 3.02 30.01 -0.92
CA LYS A 66 3.27 31.22 -1.73
C LYS A 66 4.77 31.45 -1.98
N SER A 67 5.61 31.06 -1.01
CA SER A 67 7.08 31.13 -1.12
C SER A 67 7.67 30.10 -2.09
N ILE A 68 6.92 29.06 -2.44
CA ILE A 68 7.34 27.98 -3.34
C ILE A 68 6.80 28.21 -4.76
N VAL A 69 5.53 28.65 -4.88
CA VAL A 69 4.79 28.64 -6.16
C VAL A 69 4.93 29.94 -6.96
N GLY A 70 5.56 30.99 -6.40
CA GLY A 70 5.93 32.19 -7.14
C GLY A 70 4.77 32.81 -7.94
N LYS A 71 3.68 33.18 -7.26
CA LYS A 71 2.64 34.06 -7.79
C LYS A 71 2.26 35.12 -6.76
#